data_AF-B6XEX4-F1
#
_entry.id   AF-B6XEX4-F1
#
_cell.length_a   1.000
_cell.length_b   1.000
_cell.length_c   1.000
_cell.angle_alpha   90.00
_cell.angle_beta   90.00
_cell.angle_gamma   90.00
#
_symmetry.space_group_name_H-M   'P 1'
#
loop_
_entity.id
_entity.type
_entity.pdbx_description
1 polymer ?
#
loop_
_entity_poly.entity_id
_entity_poly.type
_entity_poly.pdbx_seq_one_letter_code
_entity_poly.pdbx_strand_id
1 'polypeptide(L)' 'MVFFIENGFHVFIVRGNKKVFSSFKDGINWAFTTSLAIQTDKEFSNEQSRTI' A
#
# COMPACT_ATOMS: atom_id res chain seq x y z
N MET A 1 5.98 0.33 -4.05
CA MET A 1 6.07 -0.17 -2.67
C MET A 1 7.55 -0.29 -2.33
N VAL A 2 7.94 0.01 -1.09
CA VAL A 2 9.30 -0.23 -0.58
C VAL A 2 9.19 -1.10 0.68
N PHE A 3 10.07 -2.07 0.83
CA PHE A 3 10.16 -2.97 1.98
C PHE A 3 11.60 -3.03 2.48
N PHE A 4 11.78 -3.01 3.80
CA PHE A 4 13.07 -3.25 4.46
C PHE A 4 12.84 -3.72 5.91
N ILE A 5 13.91 -4.20 6.53
CA ILE A 5 13.91 -4.59 7.94
C ILE A 5 14.60 -3.49 8.75
N GLU A 6 13.95 -3.03 9.82
CA GLU A 6 14.45 -2.00 10.74
C GLU A 6 14.28 -2.52 12.17
N ASN A 7 15.39 -2.67 12.91
CA ASN A 7 15.40 -3.17 14.30
C ASN A 7 14.63 -4.49 14.51
N GLY A 8 14.70 -5.42 13.55
CA GLY A 8 14.00 -6.71 13.61
C GLY A 8 12.53 -6.67 13.23
N PHE A 9 12.00 -5.51 12.83
CA PHE A 9 10.63 -5.36 12.34
C PHE A 9 10.56 -5.25 10.82
N HIS A 10 9.44 -5.69 10.26
CA HIS A 10 9.12 -5.59 8.85
C HIS A 10 8.49 -4.23 8.54
N VAL A 11 9.20 -3.38 7.82
CA VAL A 11 8.74 -2.04 7.46
C VAL A 11 8.28 -2.01 6.01
N PHE A 12 7.05 -1.54 5.79
CA PHE A 12 6.46 -1.37 4.47
C PHE A 12 6.09 0.10 4.25
N ILE A 13 6.41 0.61 3.05
CA ILE A 13 6.01 1.95 2.60
C ILE A 13 5.20 1.83 1.32
N VAL A 14 3.93 2.27 1.38
CA VAL A 14 3.00 2.28 0.25
C VAL A 14 2.48 3.71 0.03
N ARG A 15 2.82 4.32 -1.11
CA ARG A 15 2.53 5.73 -1.45
C ARG A 15 2.81 6.70 -0.28
N GLY A 16 4.00 6.62 0.32
CA GLY A 16 4.40 7.48 1.44
C GLY A 16 3.87 7.05 2.81
N ASN A 17 2.89 6.15 2.88
CA ASN A 17 2.41 5.60 4.16
C ASN A 17 3.37 4.51 4.64
N LYS A 18 4.12 4.80 5.72
CA LYS A 18 4.98 3.83 6.43
C LYS A 18 4.16 3.09 7.47
N LYS A 19 4.26 1.75 7.49
CA LYS A 19 3.81 0.91 8.61
C LYS A 19 4.86 -0.13 8.97
N VAL A 20 4.86 -0.52 10.24
CA VAL A 20 5.82 -1.44 10.86
C VAL A 20 5.04 -2.65 11.38
N PHE A 21 5.56 -3.84 11.14
CA PHE A 21 4.93 -5.11 11.50
C PHE A 21 5.94 -6.04 12.17
N SER A 22 5.48 -6.83 13.13
CA SER A 22 6.26 -7.93 13.71
C SER A 22 6.26 -9.18 12.83
N SER A 23 5.30 -9.30 11.91
CA SER A 23 5.14 -10.42 10.99
C SER A 23 5.23 -9.97 9.54
N PHE A 24 6.07 -10.62 8.74
CA PHE A 24 6.15 -10.37 7.30
C PHE A 24 4.80 -10.58 6.61
N LYS A 25 4.06 -11.63 7.01
CA LYS A 25 2.76 -12.00 6.42
C LYS A 25 1.73 -10.87 6.58
N ASP A 26 1.66 -10.27 7.76
CA ASP A 26 0.71 -9.20 8.03
C ASP A 26 1.09 -7.94 7.26
N GLY A 27 2.39 -7.64 7.20
CA GLY A 27 2.90 -6.51 6.44
C GLY A 27 2.66 -6.61 4.94
N ILE A 28 2.90 -7.79 4.33
CA ILE A 28 2.67 -7.97 2.89
C ILE A 28 1.18 -7.95 2.54
N ASN A 29 0.32 -8.55 3.38
CA ASN A 29 -1.13 -8.48 3.21
C ASN A 29 -1.62 -7.03 3.22
N TRP A 30 -1.20 -6.24 4.23
CA TRP A 30 -1.54 -4.83 4.30
C TRP A 30 -1.03 -4.05 3.08
N ALA A 31 0.22 -4.28 2.68
CA ALA A 31 0.83 -3.54 1.57
C ALA A 31 0.14 -3.83 0.24
N PHE A 32 -0.28 -5.08 0.02
CA PHE A 32 -1.00 -5.50 -1.17
C PHE A 32 -2.41 -4.91 -1.22
N THR A 33 -3.20 -5.06 -0.14
CA THR A 33 -4.54 -4.47 -0.03
C THR A 33 -4.50 -2.95 -0.21
N THR A 34 -3.54 -2.28 0.41
CA THR A 34 -3.37 -0.82 0.29
C THR A 34 -3.03 -0.42 -1.14
N SER A 35 -2.12 -1.15 -1.79
CA SER A 35 -1.75 -0.86 -3.19
C SER A 35 -2.90 -1.09 -4.16
N LEU A 36 -3.74 -2.10 -3.92
CA LEU A 36 -4.94 -2.35 -4.71
C LEU A 36 -5.97 -1.24 -4.53
N ALA A 37 -6.35 -0.92 -3.30
CA ALA A 37 -7.32 0.14 -3.02
C ALA A 37 -6.93 1.47 -3.69
N ILE A 38 -5.64 1.82 -3.59
CA ILE A 38 -5.08 3.02 -4.21
C ILE A 38 -5.13 3.01 -5.75
N GLN A 39 -4.98 1.84 -6.38
CA GLN A 39 -5.11 1.71 -7.84
C GLN A 39 -6.58 1.84 -8.25
N THR A 40 -7.46 1.13 -7.54
CA THR A 40 -8.91 1.19 -7.75
C THR A 40 -9.44 2.62 -7.61
N ASP A 41 -9.07 3.35 -6.55
CA ASP A 41 -9.46 4.75 -6.37
C ASP A 41 -9.01 5.64 -7.54
N LYS A 42 -7.81 5.39 -8.07
CA LYS A 42 -7.29 6.15 -9.22
C LYS A 42 -8.07 5.83 -10.50
N GLU A 43 -8.44 4.58 -10.71
CA GLU A 43 -9.26 4.16 -11.86
C GLU A 43 -10.65 4.78 -11.81
N PHE A 44 -11.34 4.71 -10.66
CA PHE A 44 -12.63 5.36 -10.47
C PHE A 44 -12.58 6.89 -10.63
N SER A 45 -11.54 7.54 -10.10
CA SER A 45 -11.36 9.00 -10.28
C SER A 45 -11.15 9.39 -11.75
N ASN A 46 -10.42 8.56 -12.50
CA ASN A 46 -10.18 8.78 -13.92
C ASN A 46 -11.41 8.48 -14.79
N GLU A 47 -12.22 7.48 -14.42
CA GLU A 47 -13.49 7.20 -15.09
C GLU A 47 -14.49 8.34 -14.90
N GLN A 48 -14.60 8.88 -13.68
CA GLN A 48 -15.42 10.08 -13.43
C GLN A 48 -14.94 11.30 -14.21
N SER A 49 -13.63 11.46 -14.43
CA SER A 49 -13.11 12.60 -15.21
C SER A 49 -13.35 12.50 -16.71
N ARG A 50 -13.71 11.32 -17.23
CA ARG A 50 -13.97 11.08 -18.68
C ARG A 50 -15.44 11.16 -19.06
N THR A 51 -16.33 11.16 -18.07
CA THR A 51 -17.79 11.19 -18.27
C THR A 51 -18.41 12.59 -18.08
N ILE A 52 -17.58 13.62 -17.89
CA ILE A 52 -17.97 15.04 -17.77
C ILE A 52 -17.51 15.80 -19.01
#